data_AF-Q5FJZ6-F1
#
_entry.id   AF-Q5FJZ6-F1
#
_cell.length_a   1.000
_cell.length_b   1.000
_cell.length_c   1.000
_cell.angle_alpha   90.00
_cell.angle_beta   90.00
_cell.angle_gamma   90.00
#
_symmetry.space_group_name_H-M   'P 1'
#
loop_
_entity.id
_entity.type
_entity.pdbx_description
1 polymer ?
#
loop_
_entity_poly.entity_id
_entity_poly.type
_entity_poly.pdbx_seq_one_letter_code
_entity_poly.pdbx_strand_id
1 'polypeptide(L)'
;MYNHFLPAELKQYLDLTAVAHKTFKYTEKGAVGLLKGKKEMHIQAAGGLYHGEGIKPTLPDLGSIYLDNTMKFYGIDNINSVYIEGVDADPTKRDDIVNAAMNEAEKKAKEF
;
A
#
# COMPACT_ATOMS: atom_id res chain seq x y z
N MET A 1 -5.72 -7.75 3.49
CA MET A 1 -6.81 -6.93 2.94
C MET A 1 -8.11 -7.44 3.55
N TYR A 2 -8.88 -6.56 4.18
CA TYR A 2 -10.18 -6.89 4.75
C TYR A 2 -11.24 -6.06 4.05
N ASN A 3 -12.23 -6.72 3.44
CA ASN A 3 -13.34 -6.06 2.73
C ASN A 3 -12.88 -4.99 1.71
N HIS A 4 -11.90 -5.33 0.87
CA HIS A 4 -11.32 -4.44 -0.15
C HIS A 4 -10.59 -3.21 0.38
N PHE A 5 -10.35 -3.12 1.69
CA PHE A 5 -9.74 -1.95 2.31
C PHE A 5 -8.68 -2.31 3.37
N LEU A 6 -8.11 -1.26 3.95
CA LEU A 6 -7.19 -1.33 5.10
C LEU A 6 -7.96 -1.71 6.38
N PRO A 7 -7.31 -2.32 7.38
CA PRO A 7 -7.85 -2.42 8.74
C PRO A 7 -8.20 -1.05 9.30
N ALA A 8 -9.21 -0.99 10.17
CA ALA A 8 -9.70 0.26 10.76
C ALA A 8 -8.61 1.01 11.54
N GLU A 9 -7.74 0.27 12.22
CA GLU A 9 -6.63 0.79 13.02
C GLU A 9 -5.58 1.50 12.15
N LEU A 10 -5.32 0.98 10.94
CA LEU A 10 -4.40 1.63 10.01
C LEU A 10 -5.01 2.94 9.47
N LYS A 11 -6.31 2.94 9.16
CA LYS A 11 -7.02 4.18 8.80
C LYS A 11 -6.98 5.20 9.93
N GLN A 12 -7.18 4.77 11.18
CA GLN A 12 -7.06 5.62 12.36
C GLN A 12 -5.64 6.20 12.50
N TYR A 13 -4.61 5.38 12.31
CA TYR A 13 -3.22 5.85 12.35
C TYR A 13 -2.97 6.97 11.31
N LEU A 14 -3.43 6.77 10.07
CA LEU A 14 -3.29 7.78 9.01
C LEU A 14 -4.05 9.08 9.34
N ASP A 15 -5.22 8.99 9.96
CA ASP A 15 -5.96 10.17 10.42
C ASP A 15 -5.20 10.94 11.51
N LEU A 16 -4.56 10.22 12.44
CA LEU A 16 -3.76 10.81 13.51
C LEU A 16 -2.46 11.44 13.01
N THR A 17 -1.89 10.95 11.89
CA THR A 17 -0.67 11.51 11.30
C THR A 17 -0.92 12.59 10.26
N ALA A 18 -2.17 12.76 9.78
CA ALA A 18 -2.55 13.78 8.81
C ALA A 18 -2.71 15.16 9.49
N VAL A 19 -1.60 15.72 9.97
CA VAL A 19 -1.59 16.96 10.77
C VAL A 19 -1.03 18.13 9.96
N ALA A 20 -1.80 19.20 9.88
CA ALA A 20 -1.40 20.45 9.24
C ALA A 20 -0.12 21.01 9.89
N HIS A 21 0.78 21.55 9.06
CA HIS A 21 2.12 22.01 9.41
C HIS A 21 3.08 20.93 9.94
N LYS A 22 2.71 19.64 9.87
CA LYS A 22 3.59 18.50 10.19
C LYS A 22 3.81 17.61 8.98
N THR A 23 2.74 17.05 8.41
CA THR A 23 2.81 16.17 7.24
C THR A 23 2.36 16.84 5.95
N PHE A 24 1.52 17.87 6.06
CA PHE A 24 1.14 18.74 4.93
C PHE A 24 0.96 20.19 5.40
N LYS A 25 0.86 21.15 4.49
CA LYS A 25 0.42 22.53 4.79
C LYS A 25 -0.49 23.06 3.67
N TYR A 26 -1.29 24.07 3.98
CA TYR A 26 -2.06 24.79 2.97
C TYR A 26 -1.24 25.90 2.31
N THR A 27 -1.52 26.12 1.02
CA THR A 27 -1.01 27.22 0.21
C THR A 27 -2.19 27.84 -0.56
N GLU A 28 -1.96 28.95 -1.27
CA GLU A 28 -2.97 29.55 -2.16
C GLU A 28 -3.48 28.59 -3.25
N LYS A 29 -2.69 27.56 -3.59
CA LYS A 29 -3.03 26.55 -4.61
C LYS A 29 -3.58 25.24 -4.02
N GLY A 30 -3.85 25.20 -2.71
CA GLY A 30 -4.29 24.00 -2.00
C GLY A 30 -3.22 23.39 -1.11
N ALA A 31 -3.50 22.18 -0.61
CA ALA A 31 -2.62 21.47 0.31
C ALA A 31 -1.39 20.89 -0.41
N VAL A 32 -0.23 20.97 0.25
CA VAL A 32 1.03 20.40 -0.23
C VAL A 32 1.69 19.57 0.87
N GLY A 33 2.19 18.40 0.50
CA GLY A 33 2.91 17.50 1.39
C GLY A 33 4.28 18.02 1.82
N LEU A 34 4.67 17.74 3.06
CA LEU A 34 5.92 18.19 3.68
C LEU A 34 6.99 17.10 3.80
N LEU A 35 6.64 15.83 3.60
CA LEU A 35 7.53 14.68 3.82
C LEU A 35 8.39 14.33 2.59
N LYS A 36 8.99 15.35 1.97
CA LYS A 36 9.81 15.20 0.77
C LYS A 36 11.06 14.35 1.03
N GLY A 37 11.47 13.58 0.02
CA GLY A 37 12.65 12.70 0.07
C GLY A 37 12.49 11.43 0.93
N LYS A 38 11.30 11.17 1.47
CA LYS A 38 11.01 9.91 2.16
C LYS A 38 10.64 8.80 1.16
N LYS A 39 10.80 7.56 1.61
CA LYS A 39 10.34 6.34 0.93
C LYS A 39 9.32 5.62 1.80
N GLU A 40 8.44 4.86 1.15
CA GLU A 40 7.44 4.02 1.81
C GLU A 40 7.43 2.60 1.18
N MET A 41 7.05 1.61 1.99
CA MET A 41 6.92 0.21 1.62
C MET A 41 5.62 -0.36 2.17
N HIS A 42 4.67 -0.67 1.29
CA HIS A 42 3.40 -1.31 1.60
C HIS A 42 3.48 -2.82 1.37
N ILE A 43 3.40 -3.61 2.45
CA ILE A 43 3.32 -5.07 2.34
C ILE A 43 1.89 -5.51 2.65
N GLN A 44 1.23 -6.14 1.68
CA GLN A 44 -0.17 -6.52 1.81
C GLN A 44 -0.44 -7.96 1.36
N ALA A 45 -1.14 -8.72 2.20
CA ALA A 45 -1.71 -10.00 1.83
C ALA A 45 -3.21 -9.87 1.47
N ALA A 46 -3.66 -10.59 0.44
CA ALA A 46 -5.06 -10.69 0.05
C ALA A 46 -5.41 -12.13 -0.38
N GLY A 47 -6.60 -12.61 -0.02
CA GLY A 47 -7.05 -13.95 -0.39
C GLY A 47 -7.29 -14.13 -1.89
N GLY A 48 -7.76 -13.07 -2.56
CA GLY A 48 -7.96 -13.02 -4.01
C GLY A 48 -6.80 -12.33 -4.74
N LEU A 49 -6.94 -12.24 -6.07
CA LEU A 49 -6.01 -11.52 -6.96
C LEU A 49 -6.56 -10.12 -7.26
N TYR A 50 -5.73 -9.10 -7.09
CA TYR A 50 -6.10 -7.69 -7.29
C TYR A 50 -5.10 -6.95 -8.20
N HIS A 51 -3.84 -7.37 -8.20
CA HIS A 51 -2.77 -6.74 -8.97
C HIS A 51 -2.20 -7.69 -10.03
N GLY A 52 -1.59 -7.12 -11.07
CA GLY A 52 -0.95 -7.88 -12.16
C GLY A 52 -1.69 -7.78 -13.49
N GLU A 53 -1.00 -8.15 -14.56
CA GLU A 53 -1.54 -8.09 -15.92
C GLU A 53 -2.73 -9.04 -16.08
N GLY A 54 -3.82 -8.54 -16.66
CA GLY A 54 -5.03 -9.33 -16.92
C GLY A 54 -5.94 -9.57 -15.70
N ILE A 55 -5.50 -9.19 -14.49
CA ILE A 55 -6.31 -9.31 -13.27
C ILE A 55 -7.40 -8.22 -13.25
N LYS A 56 -8.65 -8.64 -13.05
CA LYS A 56 -9.85 -7.78 -13.02
C LYS A 56 -10.75 -8.17 -11.85
N PRO A 57 -10.48 -7.68 -10.62
CA PRO A 57 -11.31 -8.01 -9.48
C PRO A 57 -12.67 -7.31 -9.60
N THR A 58 -13.72 -7.89 -8.98
CA THR A 58 -15.07 -7.29 -8.97
C THR A 58 -15.08 -5.92 -8.29
N LEU A 59 -14.28 -5.77 -7.24
CA LEU A 59 -13.99 -4.49 -6.59
C LEU A 59 -12.47 -4.31 -6.53
N PRO A 60 -11.94 -3.12 -6.84
CA PRO A 60 -10.50 -2.87 -6.79
C PRO A 60 -9.98 -2.94 -5.36
N ASP A 61 -8.66 -2.98 -5.22
CA ASP A 61 -8.00 -2.77 -3.93
C ASP A 61 -8.07 -1.29 -3.52
N LEU A 62 -9.18 -0.92 -2.89
CA LEU A 62 -9.41 0.44 -2.42
C LEU A 62 -8.45 0.81 -1.28
N GLY A 63 -7.96 -0.18 -0.52
CA GLY A 63 -7.02 0.03 0.58
C GLY A 63 -5.68 0.54 0.09
N SER A 64 -5.07 -0.16 -0.86
CA SER A 64 -3.79 0.26 -1.45
C SER A 64 -3.91 1.59 -2.18
N ILE A 65 -4.99 1.79 -2.97
CA ILE A 65 -5.25 3.08 -3.65
C ILE A 65 -5.34 4.24 -2.65
N TYR A 66 -6.02 4.05 -1.52
CA TYR A 66 -6.14 5.07 -0.49
C TYR A 66 -4.79 5.36 0.18
N LEU A 67 -4.01 4.33 0.51
CA LEU A 67 -2.70 4.47 1.12
C LEU A 67 -1.74 5.23 0.20
N ASP A 68 -1.63 4.82 -1.07
CA ASP A 68 -0.79 5.48 -2.08
C ASP A 68 -1.12 6.97 -2.21
N ASN A 69 -2.41 7.30 -2.32
CA ASN A 69 -2.86 8.68 -2.43
C ASN A 69 -2.57 9.47 -1.15
N THR A 70 -2.67 8.84 0.02
CA THR A 70 -2.34 9.47 1.31
C THR A 70 -0.83 9.75 1.42
N MET A 71 0.01 8.82 0.99
CA MET A 71 1.47 8.99 0.96
C MET A 71 1.88 10.11 0.00
N LYS A 72 1.30 10.15 -1.20
CA LYS A 72 1.48 11.26 -2.17
C LYS A 72 1.00 12.60 -1.59
N PHE A 73 -0.13 12.61 -0.89
CA PHE A 73 -0.63 13.79 -0.19
C PHE A 73 0.35 14.30 0.89
N TYR A 74 0.97 13.41 1.65
CA TYR A 74 2.06 13.75 2.57
C TYR A 74 3.35 14.19 1.85
N GLY A 75 3.44 13.97 0.54
CA GLY A 75 4.57 14.35 -0.31
C GLY A 75 5.61 13.24 -0.50
N ILE A 76 5.26 12.00 -0.20
CA ILE A 76 6.09 10.81 -0.42
C ILE A 76 5.79 10.27 -1.81
N ASP A 77 6.73 10.43 -2.74
CA ASP A 77 6.57 10.02 -4.14
C ASP A 77 7.21 8.64 -4.42
N ASN A 78 8.16 8.20 -3.59
CA ASN A 78 8.80 6.89 -3.69
C ASN A 78 8.01 5.86 -2.85
N ILE A 79 7.00 5.28 -3.49
CA ILE A 79 6.07 4.29 -2.93
C ILE A 79 6.41 2.93 -3.54
N ASN A 80 6.55 1.92 -2.70
CA ASN A 80 6.89 0.56 -3.09
C ASN A 80 5.88 -0.40 -2.46
N SER A 81 5.57 -1.49 -3.14
CA SER A 81 4.65 -2.49 -2.58
C SER A 81 5.17 -3.91 -2.76
N VAL A 82 4.80 -4.80 -1.86
CA VAL A 82 4.92 -6.26 -2.01
C VAL A 82 3.55 -6.86 -1.75
N TYR A 83 2.99 -7.53 -2.76
CA TYR A 83 1.66 -8.11 -2.69
C TYR A 83 1.73 -9.64 -2.57
N ILE A 84 1.02 -10.20 -1.59
CA ILE A 84 0.87 -11.65 -1.36
C ILE A 84 -0.58 -12.01 -1.66
N GLU A 85 -0.87 -12.43 -2.89
CA GLU A 85 -2.24 -12.54 -3.40
C GLU A 85 -2.62 -13.95 -3.85
N GLY A 86 -3.90 -14.28 -3.71
CA GLY A 86 -4.47 -15.50 -4.29
C GLY A 86 -4.36 -16.76 -3.42
N VAL A 87 -3.89 -16.66 -2.17
CA VAL A 87 -3.74 -17.82 -1.27
C VAL A 87 -5.08 -18.50 -0.99
N ASP A 88 -6.16 -17.74 -0.88
CA ASP A 88 -7.51 -18.31 -0.68
C ASP A 88 -8.16 -18.73 -2.00
N ALA A 89 -7.76 -18.09 -3.12
CA ALA A 89 -8.24 -18.43 -4.46
C ALA A 89 -7.68 -19.76 -4.97
N ASP A 90 -6.44 -20.09 -4.63
CA ASP A 90 -5.81 -21.38 -4.90
C ASP A 90 -4.94 -21.82 -3.70
N PRO A 91 -5.54 -22.49 -2.70
CA PRO A 91 -4.82 -22.94 -1.50
C PRO A 91 -3.67 -23.90 -1.77
N THR A 92 -3.67 -24.58 -2.93
CA THR A 92 -2.60 -25.51 -3.31
C THR A 92 -1.28 -24.81 -3.64
N LYS A 93 -1.34 -23.52 -3.97
CA LYS A 93 -0.18 -22.69 -4.31
C LYS A 93 0.31 -21.81 -3.15
N ARG A 94 -0.22 -22.00 -1.94
CA ARG A 94 0.11 -21.17 -0.78
C ARG A 94 1.62 -21.00 -0.59
N ASP A 95 2.36 -22.10 -0.56
CA ASP A 95 3.80 -22.06 -0.29
C ASP A 95 4.55 -21.36 -1.43
N ASP A 96 4.18 -21.61 -2.68
CA ASP A 96 4.77 -20.94 -3.85
C ASP A 96 4.53 -19.42 -3.81
N ILE A 97 3.30 -19.00 -3.52
CA ILE A 97 2.90 -17.58 -3.42
C ILE A 97 3.68 -16.89 -2.30
N VAL A 98 3.72 -17.49 -1.10
CA VAL A 98 4.42 -16.91 0.06
C VAL A 98 5.93 -16.87 -0.20
N ASN A 99 6.53 -17.93 -0.74
CA ASN A 99 7.95 -17.97 -1.05
C ASN A 99 8.34 -16.94 -2.13
N ALA A 100 7.51 -16.76 -3.15
CA ALA A 100 7.73 -15.73 -4.16
C ALA A 100 7.72 -14.31 -3.55
N ALA A 101 6.75 -14.02 -2.68
CA ALA A 101 6.65 -12.74 -2.00
C ALA A 101 7.81 -12.49 -1.01
N MET A 102 8.27 -13.52 -0.29
CA MET A 102 9.46 -13.40 0.58
C MET A 102 10.71 -13.08 -0.25
N ASN A 103 10.92 -13.79 -1.37
CA ASN A 103 12.03 -13.52 -2.27
C ASN A 103 11.97 -12.10 -2.87
N GLU A 104 10.78 -11.59 -3.21
CA GLU A 104 10.61 -10.22 -3.64
C GLU A 104 10.95 -9.23 -2.52
N ALA A 105 10.44 -9.46 -1.31
CA ALA A 105 10.71 -8.61 -0.14
C ALA A 105 12.21 -8.56 0.18
N GLU A 106 12.93 -9.68 0.13
CA GLU A 106 14.38 -9.72 0.34
C GLU A 106 15.16 -8.93 -0.73
N LYS A 107 14.71 -9.00 -1.99
CA LYS A 107 15.33 -8.21 -3.08
C LYS A 107 15.12 -6.71 -2.84
N LYS A 108 13.88 -6.29 -2.56
CA LYS A 108 13.58 -4.88 -2.30
C LYS A 108 14.29 -4.35 -1.06
N ALA A 109 14.40 -5.16 -0.01
CA ALA A 109 15.10 -4.77 1.22
C ALA A 109 16.58 -4.41 1.02
N LYS A 110 17.24 -4.96 -0.01
CA LYS A 110 18.63 -4.62 -0.33
C LYS A 110 18.79 -3.25 -0.99
N GLU A 111 17.71 -2.72 -1.56
CA GLU A 111 17.70 -1.48 -2.36
C GLU A 111 16.90 -0.34 -1.70
N PHE A 112 16.20 -0.63 -0.60
CA PHE A 112 15.32 0.31 0.10
C PHE A 112 16.10 1.28 1.01
#